data_AF-A0A929NXR3-F1
#
_entry.id   AF-A0A929NXR3-F1
#
_cell.length_a   1.000
_cell.length_b   1.000
_cell.length_c   1.000
_cell.angle_alpha   90.00
_cell.angle_beta   90.00
_cell.angle_gamma   90.00
#
_symmetry.space_group_name_H-M   'P 1'
#
loop_
_entity.id
_entity.type
_entity.pdbx_description
1 polymer ?
#
loop_
_entity_poly.entity_id
_entity_poly.type
_entity_poly.pdbx_seq_one_letter_code
_entity_poly.pdbx_strand_id
1 'polypeptide(L)'
;MFENLTWLTGVRHCPSPNFDTRPSNIEIELLVIHSISLPPNQFGGSFIDQLFTNSLDKNANPYFADIVNLKVSAHLLIRRDGEVIQ
;
A
#
# COMPACT_ATOMS: atom_id res chain seq x y z
N MET A 1 16.73 16.91 -17.82
CA MET A 1 17.29 16.06 -16.76
C MET A 1 16.42 16.29 -15.52
N PHE A 2 15.23 15.70 -15.50
CA PHE A 2 14.34 15.76 -14.33
C PHE A 2 14.71 14.54 -13.49
N GLU A 3 15.33 14.78 -12.33
CA GLU A 3 15.70 13.72 -11.42
C GLU A 3 14.46 13.08 -10.81
N ASN A 4 14.51 11.75 -10.72
CA ASN A 4 13.57 10.82 -10.10
C ASN A 4 13.00 11.31 -8.75
N LEU A 5 11.91 12.07 -8.74
CA LEU A 5 11.08 12.18 -7.55
C LEU A 5 10.01 11.08 -7.59
N THR A 6 10.44 9.84 -7.36
CA THR A 6 9.55 8.69 -7.12
C THR A 6 8.78 8.82 -5.80
N TRP A 7 9.24 9.68 -4.89
CA TRP A 7 8.64 9.91 -3.58
C TRP A 7 7.98 11.29 -3.49
N LEU A 8 6.74 11.33 -3.00
CA LEU A 8 6.05 12.56 -2.64
C LEU A 8 6.70 13.19 -1.40
N THR A 9 6.77 14.51 -1.39
CA THR A 9 7.24 15.30 -0.24
C THR A 9 6.09 15.60 0.72
N GLY A 10 6.37 15.64 2.03
CA GLY A 10 5.37 16.00 3.05
C GLY A 10 4.32 14.94 3.34
N VAL A 11 4.56 13.70 2.89
CA VAL A 11 3.71 12.53 3.18
C VAL A 11 4.47 11.54 4.06
N ARG A 12 3.78 10.60 4.69
CA ARG A 12 4.44 9.51 5.41
C ARG A 12 4.96 8.47 4.43
N HIS A 13 6.18 8.00 4.62
CA HIS A 13 6.75 6.90 3.84
C HIS A 13 6.66 5.57 4.61
N CYS A 14 6.21 4.52 3.93
CA CYS A 14 6.05 3.15 4.39
C CYS A 14 6.55 2.19 3.28
N PRO A 15 7.88 2.09 3.10
CA PRO A 15 8.46 1.33 2.00
C PRO A 15 8.09 -0.16 2.09
N SER A 16 7.33 -0.63 1.11
CA SER A 16 6.98 -2.03 0.95
C SER A 16 8.09 -2.78 0.19
N PRO A 17 8.39 -4.05 0.52
CA PRO A 17 9.23 -4.91 -0.31
C PRO A 17 8.47 -5.48 -1.53
N ASN A 18 7.15 -5.30 -1.62
CA ASN A 18 6.29 -5.88 -2.65
C ASN A 18 6.21 -5.00 -3.88
N PHE A 19 7.31 -4.89 -4.61
CA PHE A 19 7.35 -4.25 -5.91
C PHE A 19 8.50 -4.83 -6.75
N ASP A 20 8.44 -4.63 -8.06
CA ASP A 20 9.51 -4.93 -8.99
C ASP A 20 9.60 -3.85 -10.07
N THR A 21 10.54 -4.02 -10.99
CA THR A 21 10.71 -3.11 -12.12
C THR A 21 9.62 -3.34 -13.17
N ARG A 22 9.00 -2.25 -13.63
CA ARG A 22 8.14 -2.30 -14.82
C ARG A 22 8.95 -2.79 -16.04
N PRO A 23 8.32 -3.49 -17.00
CA PRO A 23 8.96 -3.83 -18.26
C PRO A 23 9.56 -2.60 -18.96
N SER A 24 10.69 -2.77 -19.62
CA SER A 24 11.39 -1.68 -20.31
C SER A 24 10.50 -1.02 -21.37
N ASN A 25 10.66 0.30 -21.53
CA ASN A 25 9.94 1.12 -22.51
C ASN A 25 8.42 1.19 -22.31
N ILE A 26 7.93 0.92 -21.10
CA ILE A 26 6.53 1.15 -20.71
C ILE A 26 6.44 2.37 -19.81
N GLU A 27 5.71 3.39 -20.28
CA GLU A 27 5.35 4.55 -19.49
C GLU A 27 4.10 4.28 -18.63
N ILE A 28 3.95 5.02 -17.54
CA ILE A 28 2.73 4.95 -16.71
C ILE A 28 1.63 5.76 -17.41
N GLU A 29 0.58 5.10 -17.87
CA GLU A 29 -0.53 5.74 -18.62
C GLU A 29 -1.90 5.62 -17.94
N LEU A 30 -1.99 4.89 -16.83
CA LEU A 30 -3.24 4.58 -16.14
C LEU A 30 -3.14 4.84 -14.64
N LEU A 31 -4.15 5.55 -14.11
CA LEU A 31 -4.43 5.63 -12.68
C LEU A 31 -5.54 4.63 -12.33
N VAL A 32 -5.26 3.72 -11.38
CA VAL A 32 -6.26 2.80 -10.83
C VAL A 32 -6.59 3.22 -9.41
N ILE A 33 -7.90 3.39 -9.14
CA ILE A 33 -8.40 3.77 -7.81
C ILE A 33 -9.03 2.55 -7.15
N HIS A 34 -8.49 2.16 -6.00
CA HIS A 34 -9.04 1.11 -5.15
C HIS A 34 -9.56 1.69 -3.84
N SER A 35 -10.46 0.94 -3.19
CA SER A 35 -10.84 1.18 -1.80
C SER A 35 -10.52 -0.06 -0.97
N ILE A 36 -10.07 0.15 0.25
CA ILE A 36 -9.66 -0.92 1.16
C ILE A 36 -9.95 -0.53 2.61
N SER A 37 -10.37 -1.50 3.42
CA SER A 37 -10.52 -1.39 4.87
C SER A 37 -10.10 -2.71 5.49
N LEU A 38 -9.27 -2.65 6.54
CA LEU A 38 -8.80 -3.83 7.26
C LEU A 38 -8.89 -3.64 8.78
N PRO A 39 -9.61 -4.51 9.51
CA PRO A 39 -10.54 -5.53 8.99
C PRO A 39 -11.65 -4.94 8.11
N PRO A 40 -12.43 -5.76 7.35
CA PRO A 40 -13.46 -5.25 6.47
C PRO A 40 -14.42 -4.28 7.18
N ASN A 41 -14.69 -3.15 6.53
CA ASN A 41 -15.52 -2.04 7.04
C ASN A 41 -15.00 -1.34 8.31
N GLN A 42 -13.76 -1.62 8.72
CA GLN A 42 -13.09 -0.93 9.83
C GLN A 42 -11.99 -0.02 9.28
N PHE A 43 -11.96 1.22 9.77
CA PHE A 43 -11.02 2.24 9.33
C PHE A 43 -10.09 2.61 10.48
N GLY A 44 -8.86 3.02 10.14
CA GLY A 44 -7.83 3.29 11.14
C GLY A 44 -6.87 2.12 11.33
N GLY A 45 -6.01 2.21 12.35
CA GLY A 45 -5.00 1.18 12.64
C GLY A 45 -3.87 1.07 11.62
N SER A 46 -3.06 0.02 11.73
CA SER A 46 -1.86 -0.21 10.91
C SER A 46 -1.99 -1.40 9.96
N PHE A 47 -3.15 -2.05 9.90
CA PHE A 47 -3.29 -3.34 9.21
C PHE A 47 -3.12 -3.24 7.69
N ILE A 48 -3.45 -2.11 7.06
CA ILE A 48 -3.22 -1.92 5.63
C ILE A 48 -1.72 -1.81 5.35
N ASP A 49 -1.00 -0.98 6.11
CA ASP A 49 0.47 -0.89 6.05
C ASP A 49 1.11 -2.26 6.27
N GLN A 50 0.63 -3.01 7.25
CA GLN A 50 1.15 -4.34 7.56
C GLN A 50 0.88 -5.35 6.44
N LEU A 51 -0.32 -5.34 5.83
CA LEU A 51 -0.61 -6.15 4.65
C LEU A 51 0.34 -5.79 3.51
N PHE A 52 0.49 -4.50 3.22
CA PHE A 52 1.34 -4.03 2.13
C PHE A 52 2.82 -4.31 2.36
N THR A 53 3.27 -4.43 3.60
CA THR A 53 4.67 -4.72 3.97
C THR A 53 4.93 -6.18 4.33
N ASN A 54 3.95 -7.08 4.14
CA ASN A 54 4.00 -8.48 4.60
C ASN A 54 4.33 -8.68 6.09
N SER A 55 3.87 -7.78 6.94
CA SER A 55 4.02 -7.85 8.41
C SER A 55 2.69 -8.06 9.15
N LEU A 56 1.61 -8.38 8.42
CA LEU A 56 0.28 -8.61 9.00
C LEU A 56 0.28 -9.83 9.93
N ASP A 57 -0.19 -9.66 11.16
CA ASP A 57 -0.38 -10.77 12.08
C ASP A 57 -1.68 -11.52 11.74
N LYS A 58 -1.55 -12.77 11.29
CA LYS A 58 -2.68 -13.65 10.95
C LYS A 58 -3.65 -13.88 12.12
N ASN A 59 -3.20 -13.72 13.36
CA ASN A 59 -4.01 -14.00 14.55
C ASN A 59 -4.74 -12.75 15.08
N ALA A 60 -4.41 -11.55 14.58
CA ALA A 60 -5.02 -10.30 15.05
C ALA A 60 -6.49 -10.14 14.61
N ASN A 61 -6.91 -10.83 13.54
CA ASN A 61 -8.30 -10.91 13.11
C ASN A 61 -8.53 -12.19 12.30
N PRO A 62 -9.67 -12.90 12.44
CA PRO A 62 -9.97 -14.09 11.65
C PRO A 62 -9.84 -13.90 10.14
N TYR A 63 -10.18 -12.72 9.61
CA TYR A 63 -10.06 -12.40 8.19
C TYR A 63 -8.61 -12.39 7.69
N PHE A 64 -7.64 -12.12 8.57
CA PHE A 64 -6.24 -11.96 8.18
C PHE A 64 -5.58 -13.28 7.80
N ALA A 65 -6.04 -14.40 8.35
CA ALA A 65 -5.53 -15.73 7.99
C ALA A 65 -5.62 -16.01 6.47
N ASP A 66 -6.63 -15.45 5.81
CA ASP A 66 -6.87 -15.68 4.37
C ASP A 66 -5.98 -14.80 3.48
N ILE A 67 -5.50 -13.66 3.99
CA ILE A 67 -4.82 -12.64 3.18
C ILE A 67 -3.36 -12.39 3.58
N VAL A 68 -2.90 -12.89 4.73
CA VAL A 68 -1.54 -12.66 5.25
C VAL A 68 -0.44 -13.10 4.29
N ASN A 69 -0.70 -14.10 3.45
CA ASN A 69 0.26 -14.65 2.49
C ASN A 69 0.28 -13.89 1.15
N LEU A 70 -0.61 -12.92 0.95
CA LEU A 70 -0.63 -12.12 -0.29
C LEU A 70 0.60 -11.20 -0.34
N LYS A 71 1.27 -11.15 -1.50
CA LYS A 71 2.33 -10.18 -1.78
C LYS A 71 1.74 -9.05 -2.62
N VAL A 72 1.21 -8.05 -1.93
CA VAL A 72 0.53 -6.92 -2.55
C VAL A 72 1.04 -5.62 -1.94
N SER A 73 0.94 -4.54 -2.70
CA SER A 73 1.18 -3.17 -2.26
C SER A 73 0.37 -2.22 -3.12
N ALA A 74 0.29 -0.96 -2.71
CA ALA A 74 -0.19 0.13 -3.53
C ALA A 74 0.88 1.23 -3.55
N HIS A 75 0.86 2.07 -4.58
CA HIS A 75 1.77 3.21 -4.66
C HIS A 75 1.41 4.30 -3.64
N LEU A 76 0.13 4.44 -3.29
CA LEU A 76 -0.36 5.40 -2.30
C LEU A 76 -1.55 4.81 -1.54
N LEU A 77 -1.64 5.14 -0.25
CA LEU A 77 -2.81 4.97 0.59
C LEU A 77 -3.24 6.34 1.12
N ILE A 78 -4.49 6.71 0.84
CA ILE A 78 -5.10 7.92 1.39
C ILE A 78 -6.11 7.50 2.45
N ARG A 79 -5.87 7.90 3.69
CA ARG A 79 -6.74 7.56 4.82
C ARG A 79 -7.96 8.47 4.88
N ARG A 80 -8.91 8.11 5.76
CA ARG A 80 -10.17 8.84 5.96
C ARG A 80 -9.96 10.27 6.49
N ASP A 81 -8.88 10.52 7.21
CA ASP A 81 -8.48 11.83 7.72
C ASP A 81 -7.65 12.64 6.71
N GLY A 82 -7.37 12.09 5.53
CA GLY A 82 -6.56 12.71 4.50
C GLY A 82 -5.05 12.44 4.63
N GLU A 83 -4.59 11.66 5.62
CA GLU A 83 -3.18 11.23 5.67
C GLU A 83 -2.84 10.47 4.38
N VAL A 84 -1.79 10.94 3.70
CA VAL A 84 -1.21 10.27 2.54
C VAL A 84 -0.01 9.47 2.99
N ILE A 85 0.01 8.20 2.59
CA ILE A 85 1.08 7.25 2.86
C ILE A 85 1.56 6.73 1.53
N GLN A 86 2.88 6.72 1.34
CA GLN A 86 3.55 6.16 0.18
C GLN A 86 4.46 5.03 0.59
#